data_AF-A0A9X9M8Q9-F1
#
_entry.id   AF-A0A9X9M8Q9-F1
#
_cell.length_a   1.000
_cell.length_b   1.000
_cell.length_c   1.000
_cell.angle_alpha   90.00
_cell.angle_beta   90.00
_cell.angle_gamma   90.00
#
_symmetry.space_group_name_H-M   'P 1'
#
loop_
_entity.id
_entity.type
_entity.pdbx_description
1 polymer ?
#
loop_
_entity_poly.entity_id
_entity_poly.type
_entity_poly.pdbx_seq_one_letter_code
_entity_poly.pdbx_strand_id
1 'polypeptide(L)'
;MLQHQFPSVQSNAAAYLQHLCFGDNKIKAEIRRQGGIQLLVDLLDHRMTEVHRSACGALRNLVYGKANDDNKIALKNCGGIP
;
A
#
# COMPACT_ATOMS: atom_id res chain seq x y z
N MET A 1 8.27 -1.18 -9.38
CA MET A 1 8.34 -2.46 -8.63
C MET A 1 6.97 -3.06 -8.35
N LEU A 2 5.98 -2.29 -7.84
CA LEU A 2 4.61 -2.81 -7.61
C LEU A 2 3.89 -3.29 -8.89
N GLN A 3 4.23 -2.72 -10.05
CA GLN A 3 3.70 -3.12 -11.36
C GLN A 3 4.65 -4.06 -12.14
N HIS A 4 5.63 -4.68 -11.47
CA HIS A 4 6.55 -5.60 -12.14
C HIS A 4 5.83 -6.89 -12.56
N GLN A 5 6.24 -7.48 -13.69
CA GLN A 5 5.68 -8.74 -14.21
C GLN A 5 5.88 -9.98 -13.31
N PHE A 6 6.72 -9.88 -12.27
CA PHE A 6 7.03 -11.01 -11.40
C PHE A 6 6.33 -10.82 -10.06
N PRO A 7 5.43 -11.75 -9.66
CA PRO A 7 4.72 -11.64 -8.38
C PRO A 7 5.64 -11.52 -7.17
N SER A 8 6.80 -12.18 -7.20
CA SER A 8 7.81 -12.08 -6.14
C SER A 8 8.35 -10.65 -5.98
N VAL A 9 8.53 -9.93 -7.08
CA VAL A 9 8.98 -8.53 -7.07
C VAL A 9 7.88 -7.63 -6.51
N GLN A 10 6.62 -7.88 -6.86
CA GLN A 10 5.48 -7.12 -6.34
C GLN A 10 5.30 -7.34 -4.84
N SER A 11 5.33 -8.60 -4.39
CA SER A 11 5.25 -8.98 -2.97
C SER A 11 6.38 -8.33 -2.16
N ASN A 12 7.63 -8.47 -2.61
CA ASN A 12 8.78 -7.89 -1.93
C ASN A 12 8.70 -6.35 -1.88
N ALA A 13 8.25 -5.70 -2.95
CA ALA A 13 8.05 -4.26 -2.95
C ALA A 13 6.97 -3.82 -1.94
N ALA A 14 5.84 -4.51 -1.91
CA ALA A 14 4.78 -4.21 -0.94
C ALA A 14 5.22 -4.48 0.50
N ALA A 15 5.93 -5.57 0.77
CA ALA A 15 6.49 -5.89 2.08
C ALA A 15 7.52 -4.84 2.53
N TYR A 16 8.36 -4.36 1.61
CA TYR A 16 9.30 -3.28 1.89
C TYR A 16 8.59 -1.97 2.23
N LEU A 17 7.55 -1.61 1.48
CA LEU A 17 6.72 -0.44 1.80
C LEU A 17 6.01 -0.59 3.16
N GLN A 18 5.53 -1.79 3.50
CA GLN A 18 4.96 -2.06 4.82
C GLN A 18 5.95 -1.75 5.95
N HIS A 19 7.20 -2.20 5.81
CA HIS A 19 8.27 -1.93 6.77
C HIS A 19 8.52 -0.43 6.93
N LEU A 20 8.70 0.29 5.82
CA LEU A 20 8.94 1.74 5.84
C LEU A 20 7.78 2.53 6.47
N CYS A 21 6.54 2.06 6.28
CA CYS A 21 5.35 2.72 6.81
C CYS A 21 5.10 2.43 8.31
N PHE A 22 5.93 1.66 9.00
CA PHE A 22 5.65 1.31 10.41
C PHE A 22 5.73 2.53 11.36
N GLY A 23 6.54 3.54 11.06
CA GLY A 23 6.74 4.68 11.98
C GLY A 23 6.97 6.05 11.35
N ASP A 24 7.08 6.17 10.03
CA ASP A 24 7.45 7.44 9.38
C ASP A 24 6.28 8.05 8.60
N ASN A 25 5.67 9.09 9.16
CA ASN A 25 4.56 9.80 8.49
C ASN A 25 5.00 10.54 7.22
N LYS A 26 6.25 10.97 7.10
CA LYS A 26 6.75 11.62 5.88
C LYS A 26 6.80 10.61 4.74
N ILE A 27 7.28 9.39 5.02
CA ILE A 27 7.27 8.31 4.03
C ILE A 27 5.84 7.96 3.61
N LYS A 28 4.91 7.86 4.57
CA LYS A 28 3.49 7.59 4.25
C LYS A 28 2.90 8.66 3.33
N ALA A 29 3.16 9.93 3.62
CA ALA A 29 2.70 11.05 2.78
C ALA A 29 3.33 11.02 1.39
N GLU A 30 4.60 10.66 1.29
CA GLU A 30 5.30 10.55 0.01
C GLU A 30 4.76 9.40 -0.85
N ILE A 31 4.48 8.24 -0.24
CA ILE A 31 3.85 7.11 -0.94
C ILE A 31 2.47 7.50 -1.47
N ARG A 32 1.66 8.22 -0.67
CA ARG A 32 0.39 8.77 -1.16
C ARG A 32 0.62 9.69 -2.36
N ARG A 33 1.55 10.65 -2.24
CA ARG A 33 1.84 11.65 -3.28
C ARG A 33 2.27 11.01 -4.60
N GLN A 34 2.99 9.90 -4.54
CA GLN A 34 3.42 9.13 -5.72
C GLN A 34 2.34 8.17 -6.27
N GLY A 35 1.11 8.20 -5.74
CA GLY A 35 0.03 7.31 -6.19
C GLY A 35 0.16 5.86 -5.70
N GLY A 36 1.05 5.59 -4.75
CA GLY A 36 1.31 4.23 -4.27
C GLY A 36 0.10 3.56 -3.60
N ILE A 37 -0.86 4.34 -3.09
CA ILE A 37 -2.10 3.78 -2.52
C ILE A 37 -2.94 3.09 -3.60
N GLN A 38 -3.15 3.71 -4.78
CA GLN A 38 -3.89 3.07 -5.87
C GLN A 38 -3.21 1.76 -6.29
N LEU A 39 -1.89 1.79 -6.48
CA LEU A 39 -1.13 0.60 -6.87
C LEU A 39 -1.24 -0.53 -5.84
N LEU A 40 -1.29 -0.22 -4.55
CA LEU A 40 -1.46 -1.22 -3.51
C LEU A 40 -2.91 -1.73 -3.43
N VAL A 41 -3.91 -0.90 -3.72
CA VAL A 41 -5.32 -1.33 -3.83
C VAL A 41 -5.48 -2.28 -5.01
N ASP A 42 -4.91 -1.99 -6.17
CA ASP A 42 -4.98 -2.85 -7.36
C ASP A 42 -4.40 -4.25 -7.08
N LEU A 43 -3.41 -4.35 -6.20
CA LEU A 43 -2.80 -5.62 -5.80
C LEU A 43 -3.66 -6.45 -4.83
N LEU A 44 -4.74 -5.91 -4.27
CA LEU A 44 -5.65 -6.67 -3.40
C LEU A 44 -6.40 -7.77 -4.17
N ASP A 45 -6.66 -7.56 -5.47
CA ASP A 45 -7.31 -8.54 -6.36
C ASP A 45 -6.32 -9.51 -7.02
N HIS A 46 -5.04 -9.48 -6.61
CA HIS A 46 -4.03 -10.34 -7.19
C HIS A 46 -4.25 -11.82 -6.82
N ARG A 47 -4.11 -12.73 -7.81
CA ARG A 47 -4.35 -14.17 -7.65
C ARG A 47 -3.41 -14.87 -6.66
N MET A 48 -2.22 -14.32 -6.48
CA MET A 48 -1.22 -14.85 -5.55
C MET A 48 -1.43 -14.27 -4.15
N THR A 49 -1.71 -15.14 -3.17
CA THR A 49 -1.96 -14.76 -1.77
C THR A 49 -0.85 -13.91 -1.16
N GLU A 50 0.41 -14.21 -1.49
CA GLU A 50 1.55 -13.46 -0.95
C GLU A 50 1.50 -11.98 -1.37
N VAL A 51 1.12 -11.70 -2.61
CA VAL A 51 1.05 -10.34 -3.16
C VAL A 51 -0.05 -9.54 -2.46
N HIS A 52 -1.29 -10.06 -2.42
CA HIS A 52 -2.37 -9.31 -1.77
C HIS A 52 -2.16 -9.19 -0.26
N ARG A 53 -1.47 -10.14 0.39
CA ARG A 53 -1.17 -10.10 1.83
C ARG A 53 -0.17 -8.99 2.13
N SER A 54 0.91 -8.92 1.35
CA SER A 54 1.91 -7.85 1.46
C SER A 54 1.30 -6.48 1.16
N ALA A 55 0.45 -6.38 0.13
CA ALA A 55 -0.25 -5.15 -0.21
C ALA A 55 -1.21 -4.68 0.90
N CYS A 56 -2.05 -5.58 1.42
CA CYS A 56 -2.94 -5.30 2.55
C CYS A 56 -2.14 -4.87 3.80
N GLY A 57 -1.02 -5.54 4.07
CA GLY A 57 -0.11 -5.18 5.14
C GLY A 57 0.47 -3.76 5.01
N ALA A 58 0.85 -3.36 3.80
CA ALA A 58 1.33 -2.02 3.51
C ALA A 58 0.23 -0.97 3.68
N LEU A 59 -0.97 -1.22 3.15
CA LEU A 59 -2.14 -0.33 3.28
C LEU A 59 -2.51 -0.09 4.74
N ARG A 60 -2.53 -1.15 5.57
CA ARG A 60 -2.78 -1.04 7.02
C ARG A 60 -1.81 -0.07 7.67
N ASN A 61 -0.52 -0.18 7.37
CA ASN A 61 0.49 0.69 7.96
C ASN A 61 0.40 2.12 7.40
N LEU A 62 0.09 2.29 6.12
CA LEU A 62 -0.09 3.59 5.46
C LEU A 62 -1.20 4.43 6.08
N VAL A 63 -2.33 3.81 6.43
CA VAL A 63 -3.48 4.53 7.00
C VAL A 63 -3.43 4.66 8.53
N TYR A 64 -2.52 3.92 9.18
CA TYR A 64 -2.41 3.93 10.63
C TYR A 64 -1.91 5.28 11.18
N GLY A 65 -2.59 5.78 12.21
CA GLY A 65 -2.24 7.01 12.93
C GLY A 65 -3.19 8.18 12.65
N LYS A 66 -3.25 9.13 13.60
CA LYS A 66 -4.11 10.33 13.49
C LYS A 66 -3.66 11.29 12.38
N ALA A 67 -2.36 11.35 12.08
CA ALA A 67 -1.81 12.24 11.05
C ALA A 67 -2.06 11.75 9.61
N ASN A 68 -2.69 10.59 9.41
CA ASN A 68 -2.81 9.94 8.09
C ASN A 68 -4.27 9.90 7.59
N ASP A 69 -5.10 10.86 7.99
CA ASP A 69 -6.49 10.94 7.52
C ASP A 69 -6.60 11.13 6.01
N ASP A 70 -5.72 11.93 5.42
CA ASP A 70 -5.57 12.02 3.96
C ASP A 70 -5.30 10.67 3.29
N ASN A 71 -4.53 9.77 3.94
CA ASN A 71 -4.27 8.44 3.40
C ASN A 71 -5.53 7.55 3.49
N LYS A 72 -6.33 7.69 4.56
CA LYS A 72 -7.63 7.01 4.69
C LYS A 72 -8.61 7.47 3.61
N ILE A 73 -8.67 8.77 3.36
CA ILE A 73 -9.50 9.36 2.31
C ILE A 73 -9.04 8.88 0.94
N ALA A 74 -7.72 8.92 0.67
CA ALA A 74 -7.16 8.40 -0.57
C ALA A 74 -7.48 6.92 -0.77
N LEU A 75 -7.32 6.08 0.27
CA LEU A 75 -7.66 4.66 0.23
C LEU A 75 -9.14 4.44 -0.13
N LYS A 76 -10.05 5.20 0.49
CA LYS A 76 -11.48 5.17 0.17
C LYS A 76 -11.73 5.55 -1.29
N ASN A 77 -11.13 6.65 -1.76
CA ASN A 77 -11.32 7.16 -3.12
C ASN A 77 -10.75 6.20 -4.19
N CYS A 78 -9.75 5.40 -3.84
CA CYS A 78 -9.19 4.34 -4.69
C CYS A 78 -10.01 3.04 -4.69
N GLY A 79 -11.10 2.94 -3.92
CA GLY A 79 -11.92 1.72 -3.81
C GLY A 79 -11.40 0.69 -2.81
N GLY A 80 -10.53 1.07 -1.87
CA GLY A 80 -10.03 0.17 -0.82
C GLY A 80 -11.09 -0.26 0.22
N ILE A 81 -12.29 0.32 0.16
CA ILE A 81 -13.48 -0.10 0.90
C ILE A 81 -14.63 -0.14 -0.14
N PRO A 82 -15.16 -1.34 -0.48
CA PRO A 82 -16.28 -1.50 -1.41
C PRO A 82 -17.59 -0.92 -0.89
#